data_AF-A0A1M6S4U4-F1
#
_entry.id   AF-A0A1M6S4U4-F1
#
_cell.length_a   1.000
_cell.length_b   1.000
_cell.length_c   1.000
_cell.angle_alpha   90.00
_cell.angle_beta   90.00
_cell.angle_gamma   90.00
#
_symmetry.space_group_name_H-M   'P 1'
#
loop_
_entity.id
_entity.type
_entity.pdbx_description
1 polymer ?
#
loop_
_entity_poly.entity_id
_entity_poly.type
_entity_poly.pdbx_seq_one_letter_code
_entity_poly.pdbx_strand_id
1 'polypeptide(L)'
;MTFKQKYQLFKTEVIRPWILSFPSRRIRTRYLKKILGKMGEGVSFLRHVKLLYPKGISVGDRVIINQDVLLDGRGTLEIENDTDIATNVMIWTMDHDPNSETHESRAGKVHIGHHVWIASRATILPGVTIGNGAVVASNAVVTKDVPANAIVAGVPAKVIGERKNSLQYKHDFHPLFR
;
A
#
# COMPACT_ATOMS: atom_id res chain seq x y z
N MET A 1 11.47 -11.67 27.53
CA MET A 1 10.28 -11.10 26.85
C MET A 1 9.09 -11.10 27.82
N THR A 2 8.50 -9.93 28.08
CA THR A 2 7.38 -9.72 29.03
C THR A 2 6.07 -10.28 28.49
N PHE A 3 5.06 -10.47 29.36
CA PHE A 3 3.71 -10.88 28.94
C PHE A 3 3.12 -9.91 27.91
N LYS A 4 3.28 -8.60 28.12
CA LYS A 4 2.82 -7.55 27.19
C LYS A 4 3.44 -7.74 25.80
N GLN A 5 4.75 -8.01 25.72
CA GLN A 5 5.44 -8.27 24.46
C GLN A 5 4.93 -9.55 23.78
N LYS A 6 4.79 -10.66 24.51
CA LYS A 6 4.21 -11.91 24.00
C LYS A 6 2.81 -11.71 23.44
N TYR A 7 1.97 -10.97 24.15
CA TYR A 7 0.60 -10.68 23.72
C TYR A 7 0.55 -9.81 22.46
N GLN A 8 1.44 -8.82 22.33
CA GLN A 8 1.54 -8.05 21.09
C GLN A 8 1.97 -8.92 19.92
N LEU A 9 2.97 -9.79 20.08
CA LEU A 9 3.38 -10.73 19.03
C LEU A 9 2.22 -11.67 18.64
N PHE A 10 1.51 -12.23 19.61
CA PHE A 10 0.35 -13.06 19.32
C PHE A 10 -0.72 -12.30 18.50
N LYS A 11 -0.98 -11.03 18.85
CA LYS A 11 -1.86 -10.16 18.07
C LYS A 11 -1.35 -9.94 16.65
N THR A 12 -0.07 -9.63 16.47
CA THR A 12 0.49 -9.22 15.18
C THR A 12 0.76 -10.38 14.23
N GLU A 13 1.15 -11.54 14.77
CA GLU A 13 1.60 -12.71 14.01
C GLU A 13 0.53 -13.79 13.88
N VAL A 14 -0.48 -13.84 14.77
CA VAL A 14 -1.54 -14.86 14.72
C VAL A 14 -2.90 -14.24 14.43
N ILE A 15 -3.39 -13.38 15.32
CA ILE A 15 -4.77 -12.85 15.21
C ILE A 15 -4.93 -12.03 13.93
N ARG A 16 -3.99 -11.13 13.65
CA ARG A 16 -4.09 -10.23 12.50
C ARG A 16 -4.04 -10.98 11.16
N PRO A 17 -3.04 -11.85 10.87
CA PRO A 17 -3.04 -12.62 9.63
C PRO A 17 -4.30 -13.48 9.48
N TRP A 18 -4.78 -14.10 10.57
CA TRP A 18 -6.02 -14.88 10.54
C TRP A 18 -7.22 -14.03 10.12
N ILE A 19 -7.42 -12.85 10.74
CA ILE A 19 -8.49 -11.93 10.34
C ILE A 19 -8.32 -11.49 8.88
N LEU A 20 -7.11 -11.12 8.46
CA LEU A 20 -6.84 -10.64 7.09
C LEU A 20 -6.93 -11.73 6.02
N SER A 21 -6.94 -13.00 6.41
CA SER A 21 -7.25 -14.14 5.53
C SER A 21 -8.75 -14.45 5.44
N PHE A 22 -9.56 -13.93 6.36
CA PHE A 22 -10.97 -14.29 6.48
C PHE A 22 -11.79 -13.81 5.26
N PRO A 23 -12.65 -14.64 4.63
CA PRO A 23 -13.35 -14.28 3.39
C PRO A 23 -14.17 -12.99 3.44
N SER A 24 -14.83 -12.71 4.56
CA SER A 24 -15.70 -11.54 4.70
C SER A 24 -14.92 -10.23 4.65
N ARG A 25 -15.12 -9.43 3.59
CA ARG A 25 -14.57 -8.07 3.47
C ARG A 25 -14.99 -7.22 4.66
N ARG A 26 -16.25 -7.28 5.07
CA ARG A 26 -16.79 -6.44 6.16
C ARG A 26 -16.06 -6.64 7.48
N ILE A 27 -15.70 -7.88 7.80
CA ILE A 27 -14.93 -8.20 9.03
C ILE A 27 -13.54 -7.58 8.93
N ARG A 28 -12.84 -7.80 7.81
CA ARG A 28 -11.50 -7.24 7.58
C ARG A 28 -11.48 -5.73 7.60
N THR A 29 -12.38 -5.06 6.86
CA THR A 29 -12.47 -3.59 6.84
C THR A 29 -12.77 -3.01 8.22
N ARG A 30 -13.68 -3.60 9.01
CA ARG A 30 -13.97 -3.13 10.37
C ARG A 30 -12.79 -3.30 11.33
N TYR A 31 -12.04 -4.39 11.20
CA TYR A 31 -10.82 -4.60 11.95
C TYR A 31 -9.75 -3.57 11.57
N LEU A 32 -9.53 -3.36 10.27
CA LEU A 32 -8.55 -2.42 9.73
C LEU A 32 -8.83 -0.97 10.13
N LYS A 33 -10.10 -0.54 10.14
CA LYS A 33 -10.52 0.79 10.61
C LYS A 33 -10.05 1.10 12.03
N LYS A 34 -9.82 0.09 12.87
CA LYS A 34 -9.36 0.25 14.26
C LYS A 34 -7.85 0.29 14.41
N ILE A 35 -7.09 -0.19 13.43
CA ILE A 35 -5.62 -0.38 13.57
C ILE A 35 -4.79 0.49 12.63
N LEU A 36 -5.35 0.90 11.50
CA LEU A 36 -4.70 1.84 10.59
C LEU A 36 -4.65 3.25 11.20
N GLY A 37 -3.68 4.05 10.78
CA GLY A 37 -3.59 5.46 11.20
C GLY A 37 -4.80 6.27 10.75
N LYS A 38 -5.21 6.07 9.48
CA LYS A 38 -6.43 6.63 8.90
C LYS A 38 -6.99 5.68 7.85
N MET A 39 -8.32 5.59 7.77
CA MET A 39 -9.01 4.87 6.70
C MET A 39 -10.31 5.60 6.35
N GLY A 40 -10.43 6.00 5.08
CA GLY A 40 -11.63 6.59 4.52
C GLY A 40 -12.79 5.61 4.33
N GLU A 41 -13.82 6.05 3.63
CA GLU A 41 -15.02 5.26 3.32
C GLU A 41 -14.90 4.56 1.97
N GLY A 42 -15.65 3.47 1.78
CA GLY A 42 -15.61 2.70 0.53
C GLY A 42 -14.29 1.96 0.28
N VAL A 43 -13.41 1.83 1.26
CA VAL A 43 -12.13 1.11 1.09
C VAL A 43 -12.35 -0.40 1.04
N SER A 44 -11.65 -1.08 0.14
CA SER A 44 -11.67 -2.53 0.01
C SER A 44 -10.28 -3.11 0.12
N PHE A 45 -10.03 -3.81 1.22
CA PHE A 45 -8.88 -4.69 1.35
C PHE A 45 -9.31 -6.10 0.96
N LEU A 46 -8.55 -6.75 0.08
CA LEU A 46 -8.67 -8.18 -0.20
C LEU A 46 -7.75 -8.99 0.71
N ARG A 47 -7.81 -10.32 0.57
CA ARG A 47 -7.21 -11.24 1.53
C ARG A 47 -5.69 -11.16 1.54
N HIS A 48 -5.11 -11.52 2.68
CA HIS A 48 -3.67 -11.69 2.88
C HIS A 48 -2.84 -10.41 2.70
N VAL A 49 -3.46 -9.23 2.78
CA VAL A 49 -2.72 -7.97 2.86
C VAL A 49 -1.82 -7.99 4.09
N LYS A 50 -0.54 -7.73 3.90
CA LYS A 50 0.47 -7.68 4.96
C LYS A 50 0.71 -6.22 5.37
N LEU A 51 0.66 -5.96 6.66
CA LEU A 51 0.85 -4.62 7.22
C LEU A 51 2.06 -4.58 8.15
N LEU A 52 3.02 -3.73 7.85
CA LEU A 52 4.09 -3.38 8.77
C LEU A 52 3.74 -2.03 9.40
N TYR A 53 3.76 -1.94 10.74
CA TYR A 53 3.39 -0.74 11.48
C TYR A 53 2.09 -0.03 11.00
N PRO A 54 0.90 -0.64 11.18
CA PRO A 54 -0.38 -0.13 10.65
C PRO A 54 -0.70 1.34 10.97
N LYS A 55 -0.26 1.85 12.12
CA LYS A 55 -0.51 3.24 12.54
C LYS A 55 0.15 4.28 11.63
N GLY A 56 1.20 3.92 10.89
CA GLY A 56 1.86 4.80 9.93
C GLY A 56 1.24 4.73 8.52
N ILE A 57 0.09 4.06 8.36
CA ILE A 57 -0.60 3.90 7.08
C ILE A 57 -1.90 4.72 7.11
N SER A 58 -2.05 5.60 6.12
CA SER A 58 -3.25 6.38 5.88
C SER A 58 -3.83 6.05 4.51
N VAL A 59 -5.12 5.72 4.48
CA VAL A 59 -5.85 5.39 3.25
C VAL A 59 -7.05 6.32 3.10
N GLY A 60 -7.19 6.93 1.93
CA GLY A 60 -8.32 7.77 1.54
C GLY A 60 -9.61 6.97 1.28
N ASP A 61 -10.53 7.59 0.56
CA ASP A 61 -11.82 7.00 0.19
C ASP A 61 -11.71 6.15 -1.08
N ARG A 62 -12.54 5.11 -1.16
CA ARG A 62 -12.72 4.29 -2.38
C ARG A 62 -11.41 3.68 -2.91
N VAL A 63 -10.46 3.41 -2.01
CA VAL A 63 -9.21 2.74 -2.37
C VAL A 63 -9.43 1.23 -2.44
N ILE A 64 -8.90 0.60 -3.47
CA ILE A 64 -8.89 -0.85 -3.65
C ILE A 64 -7.47 -1.35 -3.39
N ILE A 65 -7.33 -2.29 -2.47
CA ILE A 65 -6.07 -2.96 -2.14
C ILE A 65 -6.30 -4.45 -2.34
N ASN A 66 -5.68 -4.99 -3.38
CA ASN A 66 -5.90 -6.35 -3.83
C ASN A 66 -5.14 -7.38 -2.95
N GLN A 67 -5.21 -8.66 -3.33
CA GLN A 67 -4.68 -9.75 -2.52
C GLN A 67 -3.15 -9.67 -2.41
N ASP A 68 -2.63 -10.13 -1.28
CA ASP A 68 -1.19 -10.31 -1.05
C ASP A 68 -0.34 -9.04 -1.20
N VAL A 69 -0.96 -7.86 -1.06
CA VAL A 69 -0.24 -6.57 -1.05
C VAL A 69 0.49 -6.39 0.27
N LEU A 70 1.73 -5.89 0.21
CA LEU A 70 2.50 -5.46 1.38
C LEU A 70 2.44 -3.93 1.50
N LEU A 71 2.02 -3.45 2.65
CA LEU A 71 2.02 -2.03 3.02
C LEU A 71 2.92 -1.81 4.23
N ASP A 72 3.98 -1.02 4.05
CA ASP A 72 4.90 -0.64 5.12
C ASP A 72 4.61 0.76 5.64
N GLY A 73 4.23 0.88 6.91
CA GLY A 73 4.02 2.15 7.59
C GLY A 73 5.18 2.58 8.51
N ARG A 74 6.32 1.87 8.54
CA ARG A 74 7.41 2.18 9.48
C ARG A 74 8.03 3.56 9.27
N GLY A 75 8.09 4.03 8.02
CA GLY A 75 8.30 5.45 7.71
C GLY A 75 6.96 6.18 7.78
N THR A 76 6.32 6.39 6.64
CA THR A 76 4.91 6.84 6.53
C THR A 76 4.39 6.46 5.15
N LEU A 77 3.18 5.91 5.08
CA LEU A 77 2.49 5.59 3.83
C LEU A 77 1.16 6.33 3.77
N GLU A 78 0.99 7.13 2.73
CA GLU A 78 -0.27 7.82 2.41
C GLU A 78 -0.77 7.37 1.04
N ILE A 79 -2.04 6.96 0.99
CA ILE A 79 -2.74 6.57 -0.23
C ILE A 79 -4.00 7.41 -0.34
N GLU A 80 -4.14 8.20 -1.39
CA GLU A 80 -5.30 9.06 -1.61
C GLU A 80 -6.45 8.31 -2.31
N ASN A 81 -7.50 9.06 -2.65
CA ASN A 81 -8.80 8.52 -3.04
C ASN A 81 -8.79 7.85 -4.42
N ASP A 82 -9.73 6.91 -4.62
CA ASP A 82 -10.01 6.28 -5.91
C ASP A 82 -8.77 5.63 -6.54
N THR A 83 -7.82 5.20 -5.71
CA THR A 83 -6.59 4.51 -6.13
C THR A 83 -6.78 2.99 -6.08
N ASP A 84 -6.23 2.29 -7.08
CA ASP A 84 -6.27 0.83 -7.19
C ASP A 84 -4.85 0.25 -7.13
N ILE A 85 -4.63 -0.63 -6.16
CA ILE A 85 -3.38 -1.35 -5.93
C ILE A 85 -3.65 -2.82 -6.18
N ALA A 86 -3.12 -3.33 -7.30
CA ALA A 86 -3.31 -4.70 -7.75
C ALA A 86 -2.52 -5.72 -6.92
N THR A 87 -2.69 -7.00 -7.27
CA THR A 87 -2.21 -8.14 -6.49
C THR A 87 -0.69 -8.17 -6.36
N ASN A 88 -0.19 -8.59 -5.20
CA ASN A 88 1.24 -8.76 -4.90
C ASN A 88 2.09 -7.48 -5.06
N VAL A 89 1.49 -6.29 -5.03
CA VAL A 89 2.27 -5.04 -4.96
C VAL A 89 2.97 -4.94 -3.61
N MET A 90 4.20 -4.44 -3.61
CA MET A 90 4.98 -4.19 -2.39
C MET A 90 5.30 -2.71 -2.28
N ILE A 91 4.91 -2.09 -1.17
CA ILE A 91 5.18 -0.68 -0.88
C ILE A 91 6.03 -0.59 0.38
N TRP A 92 7.28 -0.16 0.22
CA TRP A 92 8.27 -0.04 1.29
C TRP A 92 8.47 1.42 1.68
N THR A 93 8.44 1.71 2.98
CA THR A 93 8.72 3.05 3.53
C THR A 93 9.97 3.08 4.39
N MET A 94 10.66 1.94 4.53
CA MET A 94 11.91 1.85 5.24
C MET A 94 12.82 0.78 4.61
N ASP A 95 14.09 1.13 4.44
CA ASP A 95 15.17 0.25 4.03
C ASP A 95 16.39 0.43 4.97
N HIS A 96 17.54 -0.09 4.57
CA HIS A 96 18.82 0.11 5.27
C HIS A 96 19.77 0.90 4.38
N ASP A 97 20.58 1.78 4.97
CA ASP A 97 21.65 2.44 4.25
C ASP A 97 22.78 1.44 3.97
N PRO A 98 23.07 1.11 2.70
CA PRO A 98 24.15 0.18 2.38
C PRO A 98 25.55 0.72 2.72
N ASN A 99 25.70 2.01 2.98
CA ASN A 99 26.97 2.63 3.37
C ASN A 99 27.13 2.79 4.88
N SER A 100 26.11 2.41 5.67
CA SER A 100 26.19 2.47 7.13
C SER A 100 26.99 1.30 7.69
N GLU A 101 28.01 1.60 8.51
CA GLU A 101 28.83 0.58 9.20
C GLU A 101 28.01 -0.24 10.21
N THR A 102 26.89 0.30 10.69
CA THR A 102 26.04 -0.29 11.73
C THR A 102 24.68 -0.77 11.19
N HIS A 103 24.52 -0.80 9.86
CA HIS A 103 23.29 -1.24 9.19
C HIS A 103 22.05 -0.39 9.56
N GLU A 104 22.24 0.93 9.68
CA GLU A 104 21.20 1.87 10.07
C GLU A 104 19.98 1.81 9.13
N SER A 105 18.80 1.93 9.74
CA SER A 105 17.55 2.01 8.99
C SER A 105 17.38 3.41 8.42
N ARG A 106 16.90 3.51 7.18
CA ARG A 106 16.48 4.77 6.56
C ARG A 106 14.99 4.70 6.24
N ALA A 107 14.23 5.63 6.81
CA ALA A 107 12.81 5.78 6.53
C ALA A 107 12.58 6.84 5.45
N GLY A 108 11.58 6.62 4.61
CA GLY A 108 11.13 7.57 3.60
C GLY A 108 9.61 7.54 3.48
N LYS A 109 8.98 8.72 3.45
CA LYS A 109 7.55 8.84 3.19
C LYS A 109 7.25 8.35 1.78
N VAL A 110 6.29 7.44 1.64
CA VAL A 110 5.70 7.10 0.34
C VAL A 110 4.33 7.75 0.25
N HIS A 111 4.10 8.51 -0.81
CA HIS A 111 2.82 9.16 -1.08
C HIS A 111 2.27 8.67 -2.43
N ILE A 112 1.06 8.14 -2.40
CA ILE A 112 0.34 7.66 -3.58
C ILE A 112 -0.87 8.58 -3.79
N GLY A 113 -0.84 9.38 -4.85
CA GLY A 113 -1.89 10.34 -5.18
C GLY A 113 -3.23 9.69 -5.55
N HIS A 114 -4.22 10.51 -5.88
CA HIS A 114 -5.56 10.03 -6.21
C HIS A 114 -5.61 9.41 -7.60
N HIS A 115 -6.50 8.43 -7.80
CA HIS A 115 -6.71 7.76 -9.10
C HIS A 115 -5.46 7.06 -9.66
N VAL A 116 -4.47 6.78 -8.81
CA VAL A 116 -3.30 6.02 -9.23
C VAL A 116 -3.72 4.57 -9.48
N TRP A 117 -3.12 3.95 -10.49
CA TRP A 117 -3.24 2.52 -10.72
C TRP A 117 -1.88 1.85 -10.65
N ILE A 118 -1.68 1.01 -9.63
CA ILE A 118 -0.45 0.22 -9.47
C ILE A 118 -0.76 -1.22 -9.87
N ALA A 119 -0.25 -1.65 -11.01
CA ALA A 119 -0.49 -2.97 -11.54
C ALA A 119 0.36 -4.04 -10.83
N SER A 120 -0.01 -5.31 -11.07
CA SER A 120 0.39 -6.43 -10.23
C SER A 120 1.91 -6.58 -10.11
N ARG A 121 2.36 -6.95 -8.90
CA ARG A 121 3.77 -7.24 -8.59
C ARG A 121 4.74 -6.07 -8.76
N ALA A 122 4.24 -4.84 -8.88
CA ALA A 122 5.10 -3.66 -8.82
C ALA A 122 5.68 -3.45 -7.40
N THR A 123 6.85 -2.83 -7.33
CA THR A 123 7.52 -2.46 -6.08
C THR A 123 7.74 -0.96 -6.02
N ILE A 124 7.31 -0.32 -4.92
CA ILE A 124 7.52 1.11 -4.66
C ILE A 124 8.54 1.24 -3.51
N LEU A 125 9.61 1.98 -3.75
CA LEU A 125 10.71 2.16 -2.79
C LEU A 125 10.48 3.35 -1.82
N PRO A 126 11.21 3.39 -0.69
CA PRO A 126 11.08 4.46 0.29
C PRO A 126 11.33 5.85 -0.32
N GLY A 127 10.54 6.84 0.12
CA GLY A 127 10.70 8.23 -0.29
C GLY A 127 10.01 8.61 -1.61
N VAL A 128 9.36 7.67 -2.29
CA VAL A 128 8.72 7.90 -3.60
C VAL A 128 7.35 8.57 -3.46
N THR A 129 7.14 9.60 -4.28
CA THR A 129 5.83 10.21 -4.55
C THR A 129 5.31 9.76 -5.92
N ILE A 130 4.09 9.20 -5.97
CA ILE A 130 3.39 8.87 -7.20
C ILE A 130 2.28 9.91 -7.41
N GLY A 131 2.42 10.73 -8.44
CA GLY A 131 1.48 11.79 -8.77
C GLY A 131 0.10 11.27 -9.19
N ASN A 132 -0.90 12.15 -9.06
CA ASN A 132 -2.29 11.83 -9.35
C ASN A 132 -2.49 11.24 -10.74
N GLY A 133 -3.35 10.23 -10.85
CA GLY A 133 -3.70 9.57 -12.11
C GLY A 133 -2.60 8.71 -12.73
N ALA A 134 -1.39 8.67 -12.16
CA ALA A 134 -0.29 7.90 -12.71
C ALA A 134 -0.58 6.39 -12.74
N VAL A 135 0.09 5.70 -13.65
CA VAL A 135 -0.02 4.25 -13.80
C VAL A 135 1.36 3.62 -13.65
N VAL A 136 1.48 2.64 -12.76
CA VAL A 136 2.68 1.82 -12.61
C VAL A 136 2.40 0.45 -13.21
N ALA A 137 3.10 0.10 -14.27
CA ALA A 137 2.92 -1.17 -14.97
C ALA A 137 3.38 -2.37 -14.13
N SER A 138 2.87 -3.55 -14.48
CA SER A 138 3.17 -4.80 -13.76
C SER A 138 4.68 -5.08 -13.70
N ASN A 139 5.13 -5.61 -12.57
CA ASN A 139 6.55 -5.91 -12.28
C ASN A 139 7.52 -4.70 -12.35
N ALA A 140 7.03 -3.46 -12.39
CA ALA A 140 7.91 -2.29 -12.35
C ALA A 140 8.52 -2.08 -10.95
N VAL A 141 9.75 -1.55 -10.89
CA VAL A 141 10.40 -1.13 -9.63
C VAL A 141 10.57 0.38 -9.66
N VAL A 142 9.73 1.08 -8.90
CA VAL A 142 9.70 2.54 -8.85
C VAL A 142 10.70 3.03 -7.81
N THR A 143 11.79 3.63 -8.30
CA THR A 143 12.91 4.11 -7.48
C THR A 143 12.98 5.63 -7.38
N LYS A 144 12.08 6.35 -8.06
CA LYS A 144 12.03 7.82 -8.14
C LYS A 144 10.57 8.24 -8.28
N ASP A 145 10.30 9.51 -7.98
CA ASP A 145 8.97 10.10 -8.11
C ASP A 145 8.41 9.92 -9.53
N VAL A 146 7.10 9.70 -9.59
CA VAL A 146 6.34 9.51 -10.82
C VAL A 146 5.47 10.74 -11.05
N PRO A 147 5.62 11.46 -12.18
CA PRO A 147 4.78 12.60 -12.48
C PRO A 147 3.29 12.24 -12.56
N ALA A 148 2.42 13.21 -12.30
CA ALA A 148 0.98 13.04 -12.49
C ALA A 148 0.67 12.59 -13.93
N ASN A 149 -0.31 11.69 -14.07
CA ASN A 149 -0.73 11.06 -15.32
C ASN A 149 0.35 10.27 -16.08
N ALA A 150 1.59 10.18 -15.60
CA ALA A 150 2.61 9.40 -16.26
C ALA A 150 2.30 7.90 -16.17
N ILE A 151 2.62 7.16 -17.22
CA ILE A 151 2.64 5.71 -17.23
C ILE A 151 4.10 5.29 -17.14
N VAL A 152 4.47 4.53 -16.09
CA VAL A 152 5.84 4.06 -15.87
C VAL A 152 5.93 2.54 -15.90
N ALA A 153 7.03 2.01 -16.42
CA ALA A 153 7.31 0.57 -16.48
C ALA A 153 8.81 0.27 -16.40
N GLY A 154 9.17 -0.97 -16.06
CA GLY A 154 10.54 -1.46 -16.08
C GLY A 154 11.26 -1.47 -14.72
N VAL A 155 12.53 -1.90 -14.73
CA VAL A 155 13.41 -2.01 -13.57
C VAL A 155 14.76 -1.37 -13.89
N PRO A 156 15.07 -0.16 -13.40
CA PRO A 156 14.16 0.75 -12.69
C PRO A 156 13.07 1.31 -13.62
N ALA A 157 11.93 1.69 -13.04
CA ALA A 157 10.80 2.21 -13.80
C ALA A 157 11.14 3.51 -14.54
N LYS A 158 10.68 3.63 -15.78
CA LYS A 158 10.81 4.81 -16.64
C LYS A 158 9.45 5.20 -17.20
N VAL A 159 9.28 6.48 -17.51
CA VAL A 159 8.09 6.96 -18.22
C VAL A 159 8.05 6.33 -19.61
N ILE A 160 6.93 5.70 -19.95
CA ILE A 160 6.66 5.06 -21.24
C ILE A 160 5.43 5.64 -21.94
N GLY A 161 4.72 6.55 -21.28
CA GLY A 161 3.54 7.19 -21.84
C GLY A 161 2.82 8.07 -20.83
N GLU A 162 1.64 8.51 -21.23
CA GLU A 162 0.80 9.39 -20.46
C GLU A 162 -0.66 8.89 -20.51
N ARG A 163 -1.32 8.92 -19.36
CA ARG A 163 -2.73 8.62 -19.20
C ARG A 163 -3.54 9.84 -19.59
N LYS A 164 -4.42 9.67 -20.57
CA LYS A 164 -5.14 10.80 -21.22
C LYS A 164 -6.57 11.04 -20.71
N ASN A 165 -7.02 10.30 -19.70
CA ASN A 165 -8.40 10.43 -19.22
C ASN A 165 -8.53 11.52 -18.14
N SER A 166 -9.76 11.98 -17.91
CA SER A 166 -10.08 13.10 -17.01
C SER A 166 -10.27 12.68 -15.54
N LEU A 167 -9.98 11.42 -15.17
CA LEU A 167 -10.06 10.90 -13.80
C LEU A 167 -11.41 11.18 -13.10
N GLN A 168 -12.53 11.02 -13.80
CA GLN A 168 -13.87 11.30 -13.25
C GLN A 168 -14.53 10.10 -12.58
N TYR A 169 -13.94 8.91 -12.71
CA TYR A 169 -14.52 7.70 -12.16
C TYR A 169 -14.40 7.67 -10.64
N LYS A 170 -15.35 7.02 -9.98
CA LYS A 170 -15.24 6.67 -8.57
C LYS A 170 -15.19 5.17 -8.45
N HIS A 171 -14.27 4.64 -7.65
CA HIS A 171 -14.23 3.20 -7.44
C HIS A 171 -15.43 2.76 -6.59
N ASP A 172 -16.16 1.78 -7.10
CA ASP A 172 -17.24 1.08 -6.39
C ASP A 172 -17.00 -0.43 -6.49
N PHE A 173 -16.09 -0.92 -5.66
CA PHE A 173 -15.72 -2.32 -5.62
C PHE A 173 -15.83 -2.85 -4.19
N HIS A 174 -16.92 -3.57 -3.88
CA HIS A 174 -17.26 -4.00 -2.53
C HIS A 174 -17.64 -5.49 -2.45
N PRO A 175 -16.73 -6.42 -2.82
CA PRO A 175 -17.05 -7.84 -2.77
C PRO A 175 -17.41 -8.28 -1.35
N LEU A 176 -18.42 -9.13 -1.22
CA LEU A 176 -18.82 -9.69 0.08
C LEU A 176 -17.79 -10.73 0.58
N PHE A 177 -17.35 -11.62 -0.33
CA PHE A 177 -16.45 -12.73 -0.06
C PHE A 177 -15.32 -12.76 -1.11
N ARG A 178 -14.16 -12.12 -0.84
CA ARG A 178 -12.99 -12.14 -1.74
C ARG A 178 -11.68 -11.79 -1.05
#